data_AF-A0A915HNK6-F1
#
_entry.id   AF-A0A915HNK6-F1
#
_cell.length_a   1.000
_cell.length_b   1.000
_cell.length_c   1.000
_cell.angle_alpha   90.00
_cell.angle_beta   90.00
_cell.angle_gamma   90.00
#
_symmetry.space_group_name_H-M   'P 1'
#
loop_
_entity.id
_entity.type
_entity.pdbx_description
1 polymer ?
#
loop_
_entity_poly.entity_id
_entity_poly.type
_entity_poly.pdbx_seq_one_letter_code
_entity_poly.pdbx_strand_id
1 'polypeptide(L)'
;DDPSAPVQIRLDLNMNLDIEGKEFIENFKQMIVLPHPFEFGKRRVVMAFTKQADAQMAAREAGAEFAGGEDVIKKIKRGEFKVDEVDYFVANLDLHSELSSIRGLLKDKLPNHSNGLLDASIFRLRRRPFGPSFS
;
A
#
# COMPACT_ATOMS: atom_id res chain seq x y z
N ASP A 1 23.18 27.36 11.60
CA ASP A 1 22.35 26.28 11.03
C ASP A 1 22.05 25.27 12.10
N ASP A 2 20.77 25.14 12.45
CA ASP A 2 20.31 24.18 13.44
C ASP A 2 20.03 22.84 12.72
N PRO A 3 20.84 21.80 12.94
CA PRO A 3 20.70 20.51 12.24
C PRO A 3 19.40 19.76 12.63
N SER A 4 18.62 20.27 13.59
CA SER A 4 17.32 19.73 14.00
C SER A 4 16.12 20.48 13.44
N ALA A 5 16.31 21.42 12.51
CA ALA A 5 15.19 22.13 11.89
C ALA A 5 14.32 21.19 11.03
N PRO A 6 12.98 21.27 11.10
CA PRO A 6 12.09 20.39 10.35
C PRO A 6 12.21 20.62 8.84
N VAL A 7 12.38 19.54 8.08
CA VAL A 7 12.40 19.57 6.61
C VAL A 7 10.99 19.89 6.10
N GLN A 8 10.85 21.00 5.37
CA GLN A 8 9.58 21.37 4.72
C GLN A 8 9.57 20.83 3.29
N ILE A 9 8.50 20.11 2.94
CA ILE A 9 8.25 19.63 1.57
C ILE A 9 7.07 20.41 1.01
N ARG A 10 7.23 21.00 -0.18
CA ARG A 10 6.13 21.56 -0.98
C ARG A 10 5.81 20.59 -2.12
N LEU A 11 4.55 20.19 -2.22
CA LEU A 11 4.03 19.32 -3.27
C LEU A 11 2.97 20.11 -4.04
N ASP A 12 3.28 20.44 -5.30
CA ASP A 12 2.31 21.04 -6.22
C ASP A 12 1.76 19.94 -7.14
N LEU A 13 0.50 19.59 -6.96
CA LEU A 13 -0.20 18.56 -7.73
C LEU A 13 -1.17 19.24 -8.68
N ASN A 14 -0.82 19.32 -9.97
CA ASN A 14 -1.75 19.76 -11.00
C ASN A 14 -2.56 18.56 -11.49
N MET A 15 -3.80 18.41 -11.00
CA MET A 15 -4.70 17.31 -11.34
C MET A 15 -5.71 17.72 -12.43
N ASN A 16 -5.20 18.11 -13.61
CA ASN A 16 -6.05 18.29 -14.78
C ASN A 16 -6.29 16.95 -15.46
N LEU A 17 -7.55 16.55 -15.57
CA LEU A 17 -7.97 15.44 -16.43
C LEU A 17 -8.60 16.04 -17.69
N ASP A 18 -7.96 15.83 -18.85
CA ASP A 18 -8.54 16.16 -20.15
C ASP A 18 -9.62 15.14 -20.48
N ILE A 19 -10.87 15.46 -20.14
CA ILE A 19 -12.02 14.58 -20.37
C ILE A 19 -12.88 15.23 -21.44
N GLU A 20 -12.89 14.61 -22.62
CA GLU A 20 -13.80 14.97 -23.69
C GLU A 20 -15.18 14.33 -23.42
N GLY A 21 -16.08 15.06 -22.76
CA GLY A 21 -17.49 14.66 -22.62
C GLY A 21 -18.07 14.79 -21.21
N LYS A 22 -19.34 14.36 -21.05
CA LYS A 22 -20.06 14.31 -19.76
C LYS A 22 -19.80 13.00 -19.00
N GLU A 23 -18.59 12.46 -19.07
CA GLU A 23 -18.27 11.25 -18.32
C GLU A 23 -18.03 11.60 -16.85
N PHE A 24 -18.73 10.87 -15.97
CA PHE A 24 -18.58 11.02 -14.54
C PHE A 24 -17.23 10.43 -14.11
N ILE A 25 -16.36 11.26 -13.53
CA ILE A 25 -15.09 10.80 -12.98
C ILE A 25 -15.38 10.14 -11.64
N GLU A 26 -15.13 8.84 -11.54
CA GLU A 26 -15.15 8.17 -10.25
C GLU A 26 -14.02 8.70 -9.36
N ASN A 27 -14.29 8.83 -8.06
CA ASN A 27 -13.25 9.20 -7.09
C ASN A 27 -12.12 8.17 -7.14
N PHE A 28 -10.92 8.59 -7.55
CA PHE A 28 -9.75 7.74 -7.55
C PHE A 28 -8.83 8.05 -6.36
N LYS A 29 -8.19 7.01 -5.82
CA LYS A 29 -7.22 7.11 -4.73
C LYS A 29 -5.97 6.35 -5.14
N GLN A 30 -4.83 7.04 -5.20
CA GLN A 30 -3.56 6.45 -5.58
C GLN A 30 -2.52 6.63 -4.47
N MET A 31 -1.74 5.59 -4.23
CA MET A 31 -0.57 5.66 -3.35
C MET A 31 0.66 5.99 -4.18
N ILE A 32 1.45 6.95 -3.71
CA ILE A 32 2.74 7.30 -4.30
C ILE A 32 3.86 6.93 -3.32
N VAL A 33 4.95 6.40 -3.87
CA VAL A 33 6.17 6.18 -3.09
C VAL A 33 6.94 7.50 -3.06
N LEU A 34 7.29 7.95 -1.87
CA LEU A 34 8.12 9.13 -1.72
C LEU A 34 9.60 8.74 -1.76
N PRO A 35 10.44 9.54 -2.44
CA PRO A 35 11.87 9.25 -2.60
C PRO A 35 12.64 9.35 -1.29
N HIS A 36 12.16 10.17 -0.34
CA HIS A 36 12.77 10.32 0.97
C HIS A 36 11.76 10.03 2.08
N PRO A 37 12.14 9.21 3.08
CA PRO A 37 11.32 9.01 4.25
C PRO A 37 11.27 10.30 5.06
N PHE A 38 10.09 10.64 5.56
CA PHE A 38 9.89 11.73 6.49
C PHE A 38 9.01 11.23 7.62
N GLU A 39 9.18 11.76 8.82
CA GLU A 39 8.37 11.38 9.97
C GLU A 39 6.96 11.91 9.81
N PHE A 40 6.07 11.05 9.34
CA PHE A 40 4.64 11.32 9.36
C PHE A 40 4.17 11.14 10.81
N GLY A 41 3.83 12.23 11.50
CA GLY A 41 3.38 12.22 12.91
C GLY A 41 2.09 11.43 13.19
N LYS A 42 1.57 10.67 12.21
CA LYS A 42 0.47 9.72 12.36
C LYS A 42 0.96 8.33 11.99
N ARG A 43 0.87 7.39 12.93
CA ARG A 43 1.10 5.97 12.67
C ARG A 43 -0.01 5.45 11.75
N ARG A 44 0.38 4.81 10.64
CA ARG A 44 -0.53 4.10 9.73
C ARG A 44 -0.38 2.60 9.95
N VAL A 45 -1.48 1.90 10.15
CA VAL A 45 -1.49 0.45 10.32
C VAL A 45 -1.59 -0.20 8.94
N VAL A 46 -0.54 -0.91 8.54
CA VAL A 46 -0.46 -1.58 7.24
C VAL A 46 -0.46 -3.10 7.43
N MET A 47 -1.31 -3.80 6.68
CA MET A 47 -1.41 -5.25 6.63
C MET A 47 -0.91 -5.78 5.28
N ALA A 48 0.03 -6.71 5.33
CA ALA A 48 0.63 -7.34 4.16
C ALA A 48 0.16 -8.78 3.96
N PHE A 49 -0.24 -9.11 2.73
CA PHE A 49 -0.62 -10.45 2.31
C PHE A 49 0.43 -11.07 1.39
N THR A 50 1.14 -12.09 1.86
CA THR A 50 2.10 -12.85 1.05
C THR A 50 2.12 -14.34 1.44
N LYS A 51 2.34 -15.24 0.46
CA LYS A 51 2.48 -16.69 0.74
C LYS A 51 3.87 -17.05 1.28
N GLN A 52 4.90 -16.37 0.80
CA GLN A 52 6.30 -16.69 1.12
C GLN A 52 6.71 -16.08 2.46
N ALA A 53 7.30 -16.89 3.36
CA ALA A 53 7.79 -16.44 4.66
C ALA A 53 8.83 -15.31 4.53
N ASP A 54 9.73 -15.40 3.55
CA ASP A 54 10.73 -14.36 3.28
C ASP A 54 10.08 -13.02 2.91
N ALA A 55 9.01 -13.06 2.11
CA ALA A 55 8.26 -11.87 1.74
C ALA A 55 7.47 -11.30 2.94
N GLN A 56 6.95 -12.14 3.84
CA GLN A 56 6.32 -11.68 5.09
C GLN A 56 7.31 -10.97 6.00
N MET A 57 8.54 -11.50 6.11
CA MET A 57 9.61 -10.89 6.87
C MET A 57 10.03 -9.55 6.25
N ALA A 58 10.23 -9.51 4.93
CA ALA A 58 10.52 -8.27 4.21
C ALA A 58 9.40 -7.23 4.39
N ALA A 59 8.13 -7.63 4.42
CA ALA A 59 7.01 -6.74 4.65
C ALA A 59 7.04 -6.11 6.05
N ARG A 60 7.35 -6.90 7.08
CA ARG A 60 7.52 -6.40 8.45
C ARG A 60 8.70 -5.44 8.55
N GLU A 61 9.83 -5.79 7.91
CA GLU A 61 10.98 -4.89 7.81
C GLU A 61 10.67 -3.61 7.04
N ALA A 62 9.75 -3.64 6.08
CA ALA A 62 9.31 -2.48 5.33
C ALA A 62 8.39 -1.54 6.13
N GLY A 63 7.93 -1.96 7.33
CA GLY A 63 7.06 -1.17 8.20
C GLY A 63 5.58 -1.61 8.17
N ALA A 64 5.27 -2.78 7.61
CA ALA A 64 3.96 -3.39 7.82
C ALA A 64 3.80 -3.84 9.28
N GLU A 65 2.71 -3.46 9.92
CA GLU A 65 2.41 -3.86 11.29
C GLU A 65 2.06 -5.34 11.36
N PHE A 66 1.40 -5.84 10.32
CA PHE A 66 1.01 -7.23 10.20
C PHE A 66 1.43 -7.77 8.84
N ALA A 67 1.88 -9.03 8.81
CA ALA A 67 2.15 -9.77 7.59
C ALA A 67 1.71 -11.22 7.77
N GLY A 68 0.98 -11.75 6.78
CA GLY A 68 0.48 -13.13 6.79
C GLY A 68 -0.01 -13.60 5.42
N GLY A 69 -0.42 -14.86 5.33
CA GLY A 69 -0.85 -15.47 4.09
C GLY A 69 -2.34 -15.84 4.12
N GLU A 70 -2.64 -17.02 3.57
CA GLU A 70 -4.01 -17.56 3.51
C GLU A 70 -4.65 -17.77 4.89
N ASP A 71 -3.84 -18.02 5.91
CA ASP A 71 -4.27 -18.21 7.29
C ASP A 71 -4.93 -16.94 7.85
N VAL A 72 -4.36 -15.76 7.57
CA VAL A 72 -4.94 -14.48 7.99
C VAL A 72 -6.17 -14.14 7.16
N ILE A 73 -6.17 -14.45 5.87
CA ILE A 73 -7.37 -14.31 5.01
C ILE A 73 -8.53 -15.13 5.59
N LYS A 74 -8.28 -16.36 6.06
CA LYS A 74 -9.30 -17.19 6.72
C LYS A 74 -9.78 -16.58 8.03
N LYS A 75 -8.89 -15.99 8.85
CA LYS A 75 -9.28 -15.27 10.08
C LYS A 75 -10.17 -14.06 9.78
N ILE A 76 -9.85 -13.29 8.73
CA ILE A 76 -10.67 -12.17 8.26
C ILE A 76 -12.05 -12.65 7.84
N LYS A 77 -12.14 -13.75 7.09
CA LYS A 77 -13.43 -14.35 6.70
C LYS A 77 -14.29 -14.76 7.89
N ARG A 78 -13.67 -15.27 8.96
CA ARG A 78 -14.37 -15.67 10.18
C ARG A 78 -14.74 -14.49 11.09
N GLY A 79 -14.31 -13.27 10.76
CA GLY A 79 -14.52 -12.09 11.59
C GLY A 79 -13.62 -12.02 12.83
N GLU A 80 -12.57 -12.84 12.90
CA GLU A 80 -11.61 -12.85 14.02
C GLU A 80 -10.57 -11.73 13.90
N PHE A 81 -10.52 -11.04 12.77
CA PHE A 81 -9.56 -9.98 12.49
C PHE A 81 -10.29 -8.65 12.29
N LYS A 82 -9.85 -7.62 13.02
CA LYS A 82 -10.45 -6.28 12.95
C LYS A 82 -9.89 -5.50 11.77
N VAL A 83 -10.58 -5.63 10.64
CA VAL A 83 -10.26 -4.97 9.37
C VAL A 83 -10.32 -3.43 9.48
N ASP A 84 -11.11 -2.91 10.42
CA ASP A 84 -11.32 -1.48 10.63
C ASP A 84 -10.11 -0.78 11.25
N GLU A 85 -9.32 -1.49 12.05
CA GLU A 85 -8.08 -0.96 12.67
C GLU A 85 -6.91 -0.86 11.67
N VAL A 86 -7.06 -1.43 10.48
CA VAL A 86 -6.06 -1.38 9.41
C VAL A 86 -6.39 -0.28 8.41
N ASP A 87 -5.42 0.59 8.16
CA ASP A 87 -5.55 1.70 7.21
C ASP A 87 -5.35 1.23 5.76
N TYR A 88 -4.35 0.38 5.53
CA TYR A 88 -3.96 -0.08 4.19
C TYR A 88 -3.68 -1.57 4.15
N PHE A 89 -4.19 -2.22 3.10
CA PHE A 89 -3.86 -3.60 2.77
C PHE A 89 -2.97 -3.61 1.53
N VAL A 90 -1.93 -4.41 1.57
CA VAL A 90 -0.99 -4.61 0.46
C VAL A 90 -0.81 -6.11 0.23
N ALA A 91 -0.62 -6.52 -1.02
CA ALA A 91 -0.56 -7.93 -1.37
C ALA A 91 0.37 -8.24 -2.54
N ASN A 92 0.91 -9.46 -2.54
CA ASN A 92 1.52 -10.03 -3.75
C ASN A 92 0.45 -10.64 -4.67
N LEU A 93 0.77 -10.67 -5.97
CA LEU A 93 -0.06 -11.25 -7.04
C LEU A 93 -0.47 -12.71 -6.76
N ASP A 94 0.37 -13.45 -6.06
CA ASP A 94 0.18 -14.87 -5.75
C ASP A 94 -1.04 -15.14 -4.85
N LEU A 95 -1.58 -14.12 -4.17
CA LEU A 95 -2.78 -14.20 -3.32
C LEU A 95 -4.03 -13.56 -3.94
N HIS A 96 -3.98 -13.19 -5.22
CA HIS A 96 -5.08 -12.49 -5.87
C HIS A 96 -6.41 -13.28 -5.84
N SER A 97 -6.34 -14.60 -6.05
CA SER A 97 -7.49 -15.51 -5.98
C SER A 97 -8.14 -15.52 -4.60
N GLU A 98 -7.34 -15.58 -3.54
CA GLU A 98 -7.78 -15.67 -2.17
C GLU A 98 -8.28 -14.31 -1.67
N LEU A 99 -7.67 -13.22 -2.10
CA LEU A 99 -8.12 -11.86 -1.79
C LEU A 99 -9.48 -11.54 -2.41
N SER A 100 -9.76 -12.06 -3.60
CA SER A 100 -11.05 -11.90 -4.27
C SER A 100 -12.21 -12.41 -3.39
N SER A 101 -11.96 -13.42 -2.57
CA SER A 101 -12.97 -13.99 -1.68
C SER A 101 -13.27 -13.18 -0.41
N ILE A 102 -12.45 -12.18 -0.08
CA ILE A 102 -12.69 -11.21 1.01
C ILE A 102 -13.00 -9.81 0.48
N ARG A 103 -13.22 -9.65 -0.83
CA ARG A 103 -13.56 -8.39 -1.48
C ARG A 103 -14.74 -7.67 -0.82
N GLY A 104 -15.80 -8.40 -0.46
CA GLY A 104 -16.97 -7.82 0.21
C GLY A 104 -16.70 -7.28 1.62
N LEU A 105 -15.67 -7.82 2.30
CA LEU A 105 -15.27 -7.40 3.65
C LEU A 105 -14.32 -6.20 3.61
N LEU A 106 -13.40 -6.17 2.65
CA LEU A 106 -12.42 -5.09 2.49
C LEU A 106 -12.97 -3.88 1.73
N LYS A 107 -13.97 -4.08 0.86
CA LYS A 107 -14.59 -3.04 0.01
C LYS A 107 -13.51 -2.17 -0.66
N ASP A 108 -13.48 -0.87 -0.34
CA ASP A 108 -12.59 0.13 -0.94
C ASP A 108 -11.13 -0.01 -0.47
N LYS A 109 -10.88 -0.77 0.60
CA LYS A 109 -9.53 -1.04 1.12
C LYS A 109 -8.85 -2.23 0.43
N LEU A 110 -9.51 -2.88 -0.54
CA LEU A 110 -8.95 -4.02 -1.25
C LEU A 110 -7.72 -3.60 -2.09
N PRO A 111 -6.58 -4.33 -1.99
CA PRO A 111 -5.47 -4.13 -2.91
C PRO A 111 -5.91 -4.39 -4.36
N ASN A 112 -5.55 -3.52 -5.29
CA ASN A 112 -5.82 -3.71 -6.71
C ASN A 112 -4.62 -3.25 -7.56
N HIS A 113 -4.60 -3.58 -8.85
CA HIS A 113 -3.50 -3.15 -9.72
C HIS A 113 -3.46 -1.62 -9.88
N SER A 114 -4.63 -1.00 -9.96
CA SER A 114 -4.79 0.44 -10.19
C SER A 114 -4.34 1.32 -9.01
N ASN A 115 -4.41 0.81 -7.77
CA ASN A 115 -4.00 1.51 -6.56
C ASN A 115 -2.54 1.25 -6.19
N GLY A 116 -1.84 0.41 -6.97
CA GLY A 116 -0.42 0.09 -6.76
C GLY A 116 -0.16 -0.71 -5.50
N LEU A 117 -1.18 -1.37 -4.91
CA LEU A 117 -1.06 -2.18 -3.69
C LEU A 117 -0.91 -3.68 -3.97
N LEU A 118 -0.89 -4.04 -5.26
CA LEU A 118 -0.79 -5.39 -5.77
C LEU A 118 0.43 -5.50 -6.69
N ASP A 119 1.63 -5.58 -6.09
CA ASP A 119 2.91 -5.70 -6.80
C ASP A 119 3.96 -6.41 -5.94
N ALA A 120 4.78 -7.27 -6.57
CA ALA A 120 5.87 -8.00 -5.93
C ALA A 120 6.96 -7.07 -5.35
N SER A 121 7.04 -5.83 -5.83
CA SER A 121 8.05 -4.86 -5.42
C SER A 121 7.68 -4.06 -4.17
N ILE A 122 6.41 -4.07 -3.73
CA ILE A 122 5.91 -3.21 -2.63
C ILE A 122 6.70 -3.41 -1.34
N PHE A 123 7.04 -4.65 -1.02
CA PHE A 123 7.81 -4.96 0.20
C PHE A 123 9.29 -4.66 0.07
N ARG A 124 9.81 -4.49 -1.16
CA ARG A 124 11.22 -4.23 -1.45
C ARG A 124 11.55 -2.72 -1.56
N LEU A 125 10.53 -1.87 -1.62
CA LEU A 125 10.66 -0.42 -1.87
C LEU A 125 11.31 0.39 -0.75
N ARG A 126 11.57 -0.19 0.42
CA ARG A 126 12.34 0.48 1.50
C ARG A 126 13.87 0.51 1.23
N ARG A 127 14.39 -0.18 0.20
CA ARG A 127 15.84 -0.32 -0.04
C ARG A 127 16.31 -0.08 -1.49
N ARG A 128 15.78 0.90 -2.21
CA ARG A 128 16.49 1.42 -3.39
C ARG A 128 17.10 2.79 -3.10
N PRO A 129 18.44 2.93 -3.07
CA PRO A 129 19.04 4.20 -3.47
C PRO A 129 18.65 4.42 -4.93
N PHE A 130 17.88 5.46 -5.21
CA PHE A 130 17.41 5.73 -6.56
C PHE A 130 18.55 6.28 -7.41
N GLY A 131 18.85 5.59 -8.51
CA GLY A 131 19.39 6.14 -9.74
C GLY A 131 18.53 5.61 -10.88
N PRO A 132 18.10 6.43 -11.86
CA PRO A 132 17.37 5.93 -13.01
C PRO A 132 18.34 5.37 -14.04
N SER A 133 18.08 4.14 -14.50
CA SER A 133 18.52 3.69 -15.84
C SER A 133 17.26 3.40 -16.63
N PHE A 134 16.75 4.42 -17.31
CA PHE A 134 15.84 4.24 -18.43
C PHE A 134 16.67 4.36 -19.70
N SER A 135 16.65 3.32 -20.53
CA SER A 135 17.04 3.36 -21.94
C SER A 135 15.79 3.55 -22.80
#